data_AF-A0A8C9QZF1-F1
#
_entry.id   AF-A0A8C9QZF1-F1
#
_cell.length_a   1.000
_cell.length_b   1.000
_cell.length_c   1.000
_cell.angle_alpha   90.00
_cell.angle_beta   90.00
_cell.angle_gamma   90.00
#
_symmetry.space_group_name_H-M   'P 1'
#
loop_
_entity.id
_entity.type
_entity.pdbx_description
1 polymer ?
#
loop_
_entity_poly.entity_id
_entity_poly.type
_entity_poly.pdbx_seq_one_letter_code
_entity_poly.pdbx_strand_id
1 'polypeptide(L)'
;MALSDADVQKQIKHMMAFIEQEANEKAEEVEAKAEEEFNIEKGRLVQTQRLKIMEYYEKKEKQIEQQKKIQMSNLMNQARLKVLKARDDMISDLLNEARQRLADITKDSSRYSILMEGLVLQGLYQLLEPKVTIRCRKQDLPLAKASVQKNIRIYKAATKTNVEVRIDQDNFLPPETSGGIEIYNRDGKIKVSNTLESRLDLIAQQKFIMIYLFM
;
A
#
# COMPACT_ATOMS: atom_id res chain seq x y z
N MET A 1 -43.06 -106.66 29.68
CA MET A 1 -41.66 -106.81 30.12
C MET A 1 -41.18 -105.42 30.54
N ALA A 2 -40.88 -105.25 31.82
CA ALA A 2 -40.23 -104.04 32.31
C ALA A 2 -38.78 -104.02 31.82
N LEU A 3 -38.29 -102.87 31.35
CA LEU A 3 -36.90 -102.70 30.92
C LEU A 3 -35.94 -103.06 32.07
N SER A 4 -34.78 -103.63 31.72
CA SER A 4 -33.75 -103.94 32.73
C SER A 4 -33.07 -102.66 33.21
N ASP A 5 -32.67 -102.62 34.48
CA ASP A 5 -32.03 -101.45 35.11
C ASP A 5 -30.75 -100.99 34.37
N ALA A 6 -30.07 -101.93 33.69
CA ALA A 6 -28.90 -101.66 32.86
C ALA A 6 -29.25 -100.92 31.55
N ASP A 7 -30.43 -101.17 30.97
CA ASP A 7 -30.92 -100.47 29.78
C ASP A 7 -31.37 -99.05 30.11
N VAL A 8 -31.96 -98.86 31.30
CA VAL A 8 -32.32 -97.54 31.83
C VAL A 8 -31.06 -96.69 32.06
N GLN A 9 -30.01 -97.25 32.66
CA GLN A 9 -28.73 -96.54 32.83
C GLN A 9 -28.07 -96.15 31.48
N LYS A 10 -28.15 -97.02 30.47
CA LYS A 10 -27.64 -96.71 29.12
C LYS A 10 -28.42 -95.55 28.48
N GLN A 11 -29.74 -95.53 28.60
CA GLN A 11 -30.56 -94.40 28.12
C GLN A 11 -30.20 -93.10 28.84
N ILE A 12 -30.03 -93.12 30.16
CA ILE A 12 -29.63 -91.92 30.94
C ILE A 12 -28.27 -91.40 30.47
N LYS A 13 -27.27 -92.27 30.27
CA LYS A 13 -25.96 -91.86 29.74
C LYS A 13 -26.05 -91.27 28.33
N HIS A 14 -26.86 -91.87 27.46
CA HIS A 14 -27.08 -91.34 26.12
C HIS A 14 -27.77 -89.97 26.15
N MET A 15 -28.72 -89.77 27.08
CA MET A 15 -29.39 -88.50 27.28
C MET A 15 -28.45 -87.43 27.84
N MET A 16 -27.56 -87.79 28.78
CA MET A 16 -26.52 -86.89 29.29
C MET A 16 -25.53 -86.47 28.21
N ALA A 17 -25.06 -87.41 27.38
CA ALA A 17 -24.16 -87.11 26.27
C ALA A 17 -24.80 -86.20 25.23
N PHE A 18 -26.10 -86.37 24.96
CA PHE A 18 -26.86 -85.48 24.08
C PHE A 18 -26.95 -84.05 24.66
N ILE A 19 -27.25 -83.91 25.96
CA ILE A 19 -27.30 -82.60 26.63
C ILE A 19 -25.93 -81.92 26.61
N GLU A 20 -24.85 -82.68 26.82
CA GLU A 20 -23.48 -82.16 26.79
C GLU A 20 -23.06 -81.71 25.38
N GLN A 21 -23.43 -82.48 24.35
CA GLN A 21 -23.20 -82.09 22.96
C GLN A 21 -24.00 -80.84 22.58
N GLU A 22 -25.28 -80.78 22.94
CA GLU A 22 -26.13 -79.61 22.67
C GLU A 22 -25.60 -78.35 23.37
N ALA A 23 -25.11 -78.48 24.61
CA ALA A 23 -24.48 -77.39 25.34
C ALA A 23 -23.18 -76.91 24.67
N ASN A 24 -22.34 -77.83 24.20
CA ASN A 24 -21.09 -77.51 23.50
C ASN A 24 -21.35 -76.85 22.14
N GLU A 25 -22.28 -77.38 21.34
CA GLU A 25 -22.68 -76.75 20.07
C GLU A 25 -23.24 -75.34 20.30
N LYS A 26 -24.01 -75.14 21.39
CA LYS A 26 -24.50 -73.81 21.74
C LYS A 26 -23.38 -72.86 22.18
N ALA A 27 -22.39 -73.35 22.92
CA ALA A 27 -21.24 -72.57 23.31
C ALA A 27 -20.42 -72.12 22.09
N GLU A 28 -20.12 -73.04 21.16
CA GLU A 28 -19.42 -72.72 19.91
C GLU A 28 -20.20 -71.72 19.04
N GLU A 29 -21.53 -71.86 18.94
CA GLU A 29 -22.35 -70.90 18.21
C GLU A 29 -22.28 -69.49 18.83
N VAL A 30 -22.28 -69.39 20.15
CA VAL A 30 -22.15 -68.10 20.86
C VAL A 30 -20.76 -67.50 20.65
N GLU A 31 -19.72 -68.32 20.71
CA GLU A 31 -18.34 -67.86 20.53
C GLU A 31 -18.08 -67.38 19.11
N ALA A 32 -18.55 -68.12 18.10
CA ALA A 32 -18.47 -67.71 16.69
C ALA A 32 -19.21 -66.39 16.43
N LYS A 33 -20.42 -66.22 17.00
CA LYS A 33 -21.16 -64.95 16.90
C LYS A 33 -20.46 -63.79 17.61
N ALA A 34 -19.89 -64.03 18.78
CA ALA A 34 -19.16 -63.01 19.53
C ALA A 34 -17.91 -62.53 18.74
N GLU A 35 -17.21 -63.45 18.08
CA GLU A 35 -16.05 -63.11 17.24
C GLU A 35 -16.44 -62.34 15.97
N GLU A 36 -17.56 -62.71 15.33
CA GLU A 36 -18.11 -61.97 14.19
C GLU A 36 -18.50 -60.54 14.59
N GLU A 37 -19.26 -60.38 15.68
CA GLU A 37 -19.67 -59.07 16.20
C GLU A 37 -18.45 -58.21 16.60
N PHE A 38 -17.45 -58.81 17.26
CA PHE A 38 -16.21 -58.12 17.61
C PHE A 38 -15.50 -57.56 16.37
N ASN A 39 -15.37 -58.37 15.32
CA ASN A 39 -14.69 -57.95 14.09
C ASN A 39 -15.47 -56.85 13.35
N ILE A 40 -16.79 -56.95 13.31
CA ILE A 40 -17.66 -55.90 12.73
C ILE A 40 -17.49 -54.60 13.49
N GLU A 41 -17.57 -54.63 14.82
CA GLU A 41 -17.56 -53.42 15.64
C GLU A 41 -16.18 -52.77 15.69
N LYS A 42 -15.11 -53.57 15.75
CA LYS A 42 -13.73 -53.11 15.56
C LYS A 42 -13.56 -52.43 14.21
N GLY A 43 -14.05 -53.05 13.13
CA GLY A 43 -14.03 -52.48 11.78
C GLY A 43 -14.74 -51.12 11.73
N ARG A 44 -15.94 -51.04 12.32
CA ARG A 44 -16.75 -49.82 12.39
C ARG A 44 -16.03 -48.69 13.12
N LEU A 45 -15.43 -48.98 14.28
CA LEU A 45 -14.68 -48.01 15.07
C LEU A 45 -13.45 -47.51 14.32
N VAL A 46 -12.66 -48.41 13.71
CA VAL A 46 -11.47 -48.05 12.94
C VAL A 46 -11.85 -47.17 11.74
N GLN A 47 -12.87 -47.53 10.97
CA GLN A 47 -13.30 -46.73 9.82
C GLN A 47 -13.81 -45.35 10.25
N THR A 48 -14.59 -45.28 11.32
CA THR A 48 -15.09 -44.00 11.86
C THR A 48 -13.94 -43.08 12.27
N GLN A 49 -12.92 -43.61 12.95
CA GLN A 49 -11.75 -42.80 13.34
C GLN A 49 -10.88 -42.42 12.14
N ARG A 50 -10.70 -43.31 11.14
CA ARG A 50 -9.99 -42.99 9.90
C ARG A 50 -10.64 -41.81 9.17
N LEU A 51 -11.97 -41.80 9.06
CA LEU A 51 -12.69 -40.68 8.44
C LEU A 51 -12.46 -39.36 9.18
N LYS A 52 -12.51 -39.37 10.52
CA LYS A 52 -12.21 -38.18 11.33
C LYS A 52 -10.78 -37.67 11.12
N ILE A 53 -9.81 -38.59 11.04
CA ILE A 53 -8.41 -38.25 10.77
C ILE A 53 -8.26 -37.64 9.38
N MET A 54 -8.88 -38.25 8.36
CA MET A 54 -8.86 -37.73 6.99
C MET A 54 -9.44 -36.32 6.91
N GLU A 55 -10.60 -36.08 7.51
CA GLU A 55 -11.24 -34.75 7.53
C GLU A 55 -10.37 -33.70 8.25
N TYR A 56 -9.72 -34.09 9.35
CA TYR A 56 -8.80 -33.21 10.08
C TYR A 56 -7.59 -32.80 9.22
N TYR A 57 -6.97 -33.77 8.52
CA TYR A 57 -5.83 -33.49 7.66
C TYR A 57 -6.22 -32.70 6.40
N GLU A 58 -7.39 -32.97 5.83
CA GLU A 58 -7.90 -32.20 4.68
C GLU A 58 -8.12 -30.72 5.05
N LYS A 59 -8.68 -30.45 6.24
CA LYS A 59 -8.82 -29.07 6.76
C LYS A 59 -7.47 -28.41 6.96
N LYS A 60 -6.51 -29.12 7.55
CA LYS A 60 -5.13 -28.62 7.75
C LYS A 60 -4.44 -28.32 6.43
N GLU A 61 -4.57 -29.18 5.44
CA GLU A 61 -3.96 -29.01 4.12
C GLU A 61 -4.53 -27.77 3.43
N LYS A 62 -5.86 -27.61 3.40
CA LYS A 62 -6.54 -26.42 2.86
C LYS A 62 -6.08 -25.14 3.57
N GLN A 63 -5.94 -25.18 4.90
CA GLN A 63 -5.46 -24.02 5.67
C GLN A 63 -4.03 -23.65 5.28
N ILE A 64 -3.13 -24.62 5.16
CA ILE A 64 -1.73 -24.40 4.75
C ILE A 64 -1.67 -23.85 3.33
N GLU A 65 -2.48 -24.38 2.41
CA GLU A 65 -2.51 -23.89 1.03
C GLU A 65 -2.99 -22.43 0.96
N GLN A 66 -4.03 -22.07 1.72
CA GLN A 66 -4.49 -20.69 1.83
C GLN A 66 -3.41 -19.78 2.43
N GLN A 67 -2.74 -20.21 3.50
CA GLN A 67 -1.64 -19.44 4.11
C GLN A 67 -0.49 -19.22 3.13
N LYS A 68 -0.12 -20.24 2.34
CA LYS A 68 0.90 -20.10 1.28
C LYS A 68 0.48 -19.06 0.23
N LYS A 69 -0.78 -19.06 -0.20
CA LYS A 69 -1.31 -18.06 -1.16
C LYS A 69 -1.24 -16.64 -0.58
N ILE A 70 -1.63 -16.46 0.68
CA ILE A 70 -1.55 -15.16 1.37
C ILE A 70 -0.09 -14.70 1.49
N GLN A 71 0.82 -15.58 1.92
CA GLN A 71 2.24 -15.26 2.03
C GLN A 71 2.84 -14.85 0.67
N MET A 72 2.54 -15.60 -0.39
CA MET A 72 3.01 -15.30 -1.73
C MET A 72 2.47 -13.95 -2.23
N SER A 73 1.18 -13.68 -2.01
CA SER A 73 0.56 -12.40 -2.36
C SER A 73 1.21 -11.23 -1.60
N ASN A 74 1.44 -11.39 -0.29
CA ASN A 74 2.11 -10.39 0.53
C ASN A 74 3.54 -10.12 0.06
N LEU A 75 4.30 -11.16 -0.29
CA LEU A 75 5.66 -11.03 -0.80
C LEU A 75 5.69 -10.28 -2.13
N MET A 76 4.79 -10.61 -3.05
CA MET A 76 4.65 -9.90 -4.33
C MET A 76 4.26 -8.44 -4.13
N ASN A 77 3.35 -8.15 -3.21
CA ASN A 77 2.97 -6.77 -2.90
C ASN A 77 4.14 -5.98 -2.28
N GLN A 78 4.91 -6.60 -1.37
CA GLN A 78 6.11 -5.98 -0.81
C GLN A 78 7.15 -5.69 -1.90
N ALA A 79 7.38 -6.62 -2.83
CA ALA A 79 8.28 -6.41 -3.96
C ALA A 79 7.80 -5.23 -4.84
N ARG A 80 6.50 -5.18 -5.15
CA ARG A 80 5.89 -4.07 -5.89
C ARG A 80 6.08 -2.73 -5.17
N LEU A 81 5.82 -2.67 -3.87
CA LEU A 81 6.00 -1.45 -3.08
C LEU A 81 7.46 -1.00 -3.04
N LYS A 82 8.42 -1.93 -2.98
CA LYS A 82 9.85 -1.59 -3.07
C LYS A 82 10.20 -0.93 -4.40
N VAL A 83 9.68 -1.45 -5.51
CA VAL A 83 9.90 -0.86 -6.84
C VAL A 83 9.27 0.53 -6.94
N LEU A 84 8.03 0.70 -6.47
CA LEU A 84 7.36 2.00 -6.45
C LEU A 84 8.12 3.01 -5.60
N LYS A 85 8.57 2.61 -4.41
CA LYS A 85 9.36 3.47 -3.54
C LYS A 85 10.69 3.88 -4.19
N ALA A 86 11.43 2.94 -4.76
CA ALA A 86 12.67 3.25 -5.46
C ALA A 86 12.45 4.23 -6.62
N ARG A 87 11.31 4.11 -7.32
CA ARG A 87 10.92 5.04 -8.37
C ARG A 87 10.64 6.45 -7.84
N ASP A 88 9.87 6.55 -6.76
CA ASP A 88 9.55 7.83 -6.12
C ASP A 88 10.81 8.49 -5.52
N ASP A 89 11.72 7.69 -4.96
CA ASP A 89 13.02 8.15 -4.44
C ASP A 89 13.88 8.74 -5.59
N MET A 90 13.99 8.06 -6.73
CA MET A 90 14.72 8.57 -7.90
C MET A 90 14.14 9.89 -8.44
N ILE A 91 12.82 10.05 -8.43
CA ILE A 91 12.17 11.30 -8.86
C ILE A 91 12.43 12.41 -7.87
N SER A 92 12.39 12.10 -6.57
CA SER A 92 12.72 13.05 -5.51
C SER A 92 14.18 13.52 -5.65
N ASP A 93 15.11 12.61 -5.92
CA ASP A 93 16.51 12.93 -6.16
C ASP A 93 16.70 13.82 -7.40
N LEU A 94 16.02 13.51 -8.52
CA LEU A 94 16.04 14.33 -9.73
C LEU A 94 15.52 15.75 -9.46
N LEU A 95 14.40 15.89 -8.74
CA LEU A 95 13.85 17.20 -8.39
C LEU A 95 14.79 17.97 -7.45
N ASN A 96 15.44 17.29 -6.51
CA ASN A 96 16.44 17.90 -5.64
C ASN A 96 17.66 18.38 -6.43
N GLU A 97 18.15 17.60 -7.39
CA GLU A 97 19.23 18.02 -8.29
C GLU A 97 18.82 19.22 -9.14
N ALA A 98 17.58 19.23 -9.67
CA ALA A 98 17.04 20.36 -10.40
C ALA A 98 16.97 21.64 -9.53
N ARG A 99 16.58 21.51 -8.25
CA ARG A 99 16.61 22.64 -7.29
C ARG A 99 18.02 23.17 -7.08
N GLN A 100 19.02 22.29 -6.91
CA GLN A 100 20.41 22.70 -6.79
C GLN A 100 20.91 23.45 -8.03
N ARG A 101 20.59 22.96 -9.24
CA ARG A 101 20.93 23.64 -10.49
C ARG A 101 20.22 25.00 -10.63
N LEU A 102 18.99 25.14 -10.15
CA LEU A 102 18.29 26.43 -10.09
C LEU A 102 18.99 27.42 -9.15
N ALA A 103 19.49 26.95 -8.00
CA ALA A 103 20.26 27.77 -7.08
C ALA A 103 21.55 28.30 -7.74
N ASP A 104 22.22 27.50 -8.58
CA ASP A 104 23.40 27.95 -9.33
C ASP A 104 23.10 29.07 -10.34
N ILE A 105 21.92 29.04 -10.98
CA ILE A 105 21.49 30.13 -11.89
C ILE A 105 21.37 31.46 -11.13
N THR A 106 20.97 31.42 -9.86
CA THR A 106 20.85 32.64 -9.05
C THR A 106 22.18 33.26 -8.64
N LYS A 107 23.30 32.53 -8.81
CA LYS A 107 24.66 33.06 -8.61
C LYS A 107 25.11 33.93 -9.80
N ASP A 108 24.59 33.68 -11.00
CA ASP A 108 24.88 34.51 -12.17
C ASP A 108 23.95 35.74 -12.19
N SER A 109 24.48 36.88 -11.72
CA SER A 109 23.71 38.13 -11.62
C SER A 109 23.13 38.60 -12.95
N SER A 110 23.76 38.28 -14.09
CA SER A 110 23.32 38.74 -15.41
C SER A 110 22.07 37.99 -15.88
N ARG A 111 22.13 36.65 -15.83
CA ARG A 111 21.00 35.78 -16.17
C ARG A 111 19.86 35.92 -15.19
N TYR A 112 20.18 36.02 -13.89
CA TYR A 112 19.18 36.16 -12.85
C TYR A 112 18.43 37.50 -12.94
N SER A 113 19.09 38.60 -13.29
CA SER A 113 18.41 39.89 -13.50
C SER A 113 17.36 39.83 -14.61
N ILE A 114 17.68 39.19 -15.74
CA ILE A 114 16.74 39.02 -16.87
C ILE A 114 15.56 38.14 -16.44
N LEU A 115 15.84 37.04 -15.75
CA LEU A 115 14.81 36.14 -15.23
C LEU A 115 13.88 36.87 -14.25
N MET A 116 14.44 37.66 -13.35
CA MET A 116 13.70 38.42 -12.34
C MET A 116 12.79 39.47 -12.99
N GLU A 117 13.25 40.13 -14.06
CA GLU A 117 12.40 41.02 -14.85
C GLU A 117 11.18 40.29 -15.43
N GLY A 118 11.37 39.11 -16.02
CA GLY A 118 10.27 38.28 -16.54
C GLY A 118 9.30 37.78 -15.46
N LEU A 119 9.83 37.36 -14.30
CA LEU A 119 9.03 36.86 -13.18
C LEU A 119 8.13 37.95 -12.57
N VAL A 120 8.66 39.17 -12.40
CA VAL A 120 7.87 40.33 -11.96
C VAL A 120 6.77 40.62 -12.97
N LEU A 121 7.10 40.71 -14.25
CA LEU A 121 6.13 41.07 -15.29
C LEU A 121 4.99 40.03 -15.39
N GLN A 122 5.32 38.75 -15.37
CA GLN A 122 4.33 37.67 -15.41
C GLN A 122 3.39 37.73 -14.21
N GLY A 123 3.93 37.94 -13.01
CA GLY A 123 3.11 38.03 -11.80
C GLY A 123 2.18 39.25 -11.80
N LEU A 124 2.64 40.39 -12.34
CA LEU A 124 1.79 41.59 -12.51
C LEU A 124 0.64 41.33 -13.49
N TYR A 125 0.91 40.69 -14.64
CA TYR A 125 -0.13 40.33 -15.60
C TYR A 125 -1.12 39.28 -15.08
N GLN A 126 -0.72 38.45 -14.12
CA GLN A 126 -1.61 37.45 -13.53
C GLN A 126 -2.54 38.05 -12.48
N LEU A 127 -2.09 39.08 -11.77
CA LEU A 127 -2.86 39.69 -10.67
C LEU A 127 -3.78 40.82 -11.14
N LEU A 128 -3.37 41.64 -12.14
CA LEU A 128 -4.16 42.73 -12.73
C LEU A 128 -4.80 43.73 -11.73
N GLU A 129 -4.16 43.95 -10.58
CA GLU A 129 -4.62 44.87 -9.54
C GLU A 129 -3.88 46.22 -9.61
N PRO A 130 -4.50 47.36 -9.23
CA PRO A 130 -3.87 48.68 -9.29
C PRO A 130 -2.81 48.90 -8.21
N LYS A 131 -2.87 48.16 -7.09
CA LYS A 131 -1.90 48.23 -5.99
C LYS A 131 -1.40 46.84 -5.64
N VAL A 132 -0.08 46.69 -5.64
CA VAL A 132 0.59 45.39 -5.54
C VAL A 132 1.77 45.48 -4.59
N THR A 133 1.93 44.45 -3.77
CA THR A 133 3.05 44.32 -2.83
C THR A 133 3.91 43.12 -3.21
N ILE A 134 5.20 43.32 -3.42
CA ILE A 134 6.14 42.26 -3.80
C ILE A 134 7.00 41.87 -2.60
N ARG A 135 7.09 40.57 -2.31
CA ARG A 135 8.03 39.98 -1.37
C ARG A 135 9.13 39.25 -2.13
N CYS A 136 10.37 39.48 -1.71
CA CYS A 136 11.56 38.85 -2.27
C CYS A 136 12.50 38.43 -1.13
N ARG A 137 13.59 37.70 -1.45
CA ARG A 137 14.65 37.44 -0.47
C ARG A 137 15.44 38.73 -0.19
N LYS A 138 15.99 38.88 1.02
CA LYS A 138 16.77 40.07 1.43
C LYS A 138 17.91 40.42 0.44
N GLN A 139 18.56 39.40 -0.10
CA GLN A 139 19.69 39.53 -1.03
C GLN A 139 19.28 40.08 -2.41
N ASP A 140 18.01 39.91 -2.81
CA ASP A 140 17.52 40.30 -4.14
C ASP A 140 16.83 41.66 -4.16
N LEU A 141 16.71 42.32 -3.01
CA LEU A 141 16.09 43.63 -2.89
C LEU A 141 16.61 44.68 -3.91
N PRO A 142 17.93 44.81 -4.19
CA PRO A 142 18.40 45.75 -5.20
C PRO A 142 17.97 45.36 -6.62
N LEU A 143 18.01 44.06 -6.96
CA LEU A 143 17.59 43.53 -8.26
C LEU A 143 16.08 43.70 -8.45
N ALA A 144 15.28 43.36 -7.45
CA ALA A 144 13.83 43.53 -7.46
C ALA A 144 13.42 44.99 -7.67
N LYS A 145 14.08 45.95 -7.00
CA LYS A 145 13.85 47.39 -7.21
C LYS A 145 14.12 47.80 -8.67
N ALA A 146 15.22 47.35 -9.25
CA ALA A 146 15.57 47.64 -10.64
C ALA A 146 14.57 47.02 -11.63
N SER A 147 14.20 45.76 -11.42
CA SER A 147 13.22 45.05 -12.24
C SER A 147 11.83 45.69 -12.19
N VAL A 148 11.38 46.13 -11.01
CA VAL A 148 10.08 46.81 -10.84
C VAL A 148 10.04 48.12 -11.63
N GLN A 149 11.08 48.95 -11.57
CA GLN A 149 11.13 50.22 -12.31
C GLN A 149 11.02 50.04 -13.82
N LYS A 150 11.66 49.02 -14.38
CA LYS A 150 11.57 48.69 -15.81
C LYS A 150 10.18 48.15 -16.16
N ASN A 151 9.65 47.24 -15.36
CA ASN A 151 8.39 46.56 -15.65
C ASN A 151 7.15 47.45 -15.53
N ILE A 152 7.15 48.50 -14.69
CA ILE A 152 6.03 49.45 -14.61
C ILE A 152 5.75 50.09 -15.98
N ARG A 153 6.80 50.44 -16.74
CA ARG A 153 6.67 51.05 -18.07
C ARG A 153 6.05 50.07 -19.07
N ILE A 154 6.53 48.83 -19.06
CA ILE A 154 6.08 47.75 -19.96
C ILE A 154 4.62 47.39 -19.66
N TYR A 155 4.29 47.20 -18.39
CA TYR A 155 2.94 46.86 -17.93
C TYR A 155 1.93 47.96 -18.30
N LYS A 156 2.30 49.23 -18.10
CA LYS A 156 1.45 50.39 -18.46
C LYS A 156 1.19 50.47 -19.97
N ALA A 157 2.21 50.17 -20.79
CA ALA A 157 2.06 50.16 -22.25
C ALA A 157 1.09 49.07 -22.72
N ALA A 158 1.12 47.88 -22.09
CA ALA A 158 0.29 46.75 -22.48
C ALA A 158 -1.16 46.83 -21.94
N THR A 159 -1.35 47.19 -20.66
CA THR A 159 -2.67 47.15 -19.99
C THR A 159 -3.39 48.49 -19.97
N LYS A 160 -2.72 49.59 -20.38
CA LYS A 160 -3.20 50.98 -20.28
C LYS A 160 -3.61 51.41 -18.87
N THR A 161 -3.24 50.64 -17.85
CA THR A 161 -3.62 50.85 -16.45
C THR A 161 -2.37 51.21 -15.64
N ASN A 162 -2.50 52.14 -14.69
CA ASN A 162 -1.40 52.47 -13.78
C ASN A 162 -1.36 51.46 -12.64
N VAL A 163 -0.16 50.99 -12.29
CA VAL A 163 0.08 50.05 -11.20
C VAL A 163 1.05 50.68 -10.20
N GLU A 164 0.66 50.70 -8.92
CA GLU A 164 1.50 51.11 -7.80
C GLU A 164 2.11 49.84 -7.18
N VAL A 165 3.40 49.61 -7.47
CA VAL A 165 4.16 48.46 -6.92
C VAL A 165 4.95 48.91 -5.70
N ARG A 166 4.69 48.27 -4.56
CA ARG A 166 5.47 48.44 -3.32
C ARG A 166 6.25 47.16 -3.04
N ILE A 167 7.47 47.29 -2.53
CA ILE A 167 8.27 46.13 -2.09
C ILE A 167 8.17 46.08 -0.56
N ASP A 168 7.76 44.92 -0.04
CA ASP A 168 7.68 44.66 1.39
C ASP A 168 9.11 44.66 1.98
N GLN A 169 9.34 45.47 3.02
CA GLN A 169 10.63 45.57 3.72
C GLN A 169 10.59 44.92 5.11
N ASP A 170 9.41 44.48 5.55
CA ASP A 170 9.20 43.89 6.87
C ASP A 170 9.13 42.36 6.74
N ASN A 171 8.54 41.85 5.65
CA ASN A 171 8.39 40.41 5.37
C ASN A 171 9.17 40.00 4.12
N PHE A 172 10.23 39.24 4.33
CA PHE A 172 11.05 38.66 3.26
C PHE A 172 10.76 37.19 3.06
N LEU A 173 11.09 36.68 1.88
CA LEU A 173 11.11 35.23 1.64
C LEU A 173 12.20 34.56 2.50
N PRO A 174 11.99 33.29 2.92
CA PRO A 174 12.99 32.53 3.64
C PRO A 174 14.34 32.51 2.91
N PRO A 175 15.48 32.52 3.63
CA PRO A 175 16.81 32.47 3.02
C PRO A 175 17.10 31.13 2.32
N GLU A 176 16.35 30.08 2.64
CA GLU A 176 16.46 28.76 2.03
C GLU A 176 15.86 28.70 0.62
N THR A 177 15.10 29.72 0.21
CA THR A 177 14.52 29.81 -1.13
C THR A 177 15.60 30.20 -2.13
N SER A 178 15.75 29.42 -3.20
CA SER A 178 16.72 29.61 -4.28
C SER A 178 16.53 30.96 -4.97
N GLY A 179 15.29 31.45 -5.07
CA GLY A 179 15.00 32.81 -5.51
C GLY A 179 13.58 33.02 -6.04
N GLY A 180 13.40 34.18 -6.68
CA GLY A 180 12.12 34.63 -7.24
C GLY A 180 11.32 35.51 -6.27
N ILE A 181 10.03 35.63 -6.55
CA ILE A 181 9.14 36.60 -5.87
C ILE A 181 7.79 36.01 -5.54
N GLU A 182 7.16 36.60 -4.55
CA GLU A 182 5.72 36.49 -4.31
C GLU A 182 5.09 37.86 -4.46
N ILE A 183 3.94 37.91 -5.13
CA ILE A 183 3.18 39.14 -5.35
C ILE A 183 1.84 39.02 -4.64
N TYR A 184 1.49 40.05 -3.87
CA TYR A 184 0.27 40.14 -3.08
C TYR A 184 -0.57 41.32 -3.54
N ASN A 185 -1.90 41.16 -3.49
CA ASN A 185 -2.81 42.29 -3.66
C ASN A 185 -2.77 43.23 -2.44
N ARG A 186 -3.46 44.38 -2.55
CA ARG A 186 -3.56 45.39 -1.48
C ARG A 186 -3.99 44.79 -0.12
N ASP A 187 -4.93 43.87 -0.13
CA ASP A 187 -5.53 43.30 1.08
C ASP A 187 -4.78 42.05 1.59
N GLY A 188 -3.72 41.61 0.89
CA GLY A 188 -2.99 40.39 1.20
C GLY A 188 -3.77 39.08 0.99
N LYS A 189 -4.98 39.14 0.43
CA LYS A 189 -5.87 37.98 0.21
C LYS A 189 -5.48 37.14 -1.00
N ILE A 190 -4.99 37.77 -2.06
CA ILE A 190 -4.59 37.10 -3.30
C ILE A 190 -3.07 37.10 -3.37
N LYS A 191 -2.48 35.92 -3.49
CA LYS A 191 -1.04 35.70 -3.63
C LYS A 191 -0.73 34.99 -4.93
N VAL A 192 0.21 35.53 -5.71
CA VAL A 192 0.84 34.86 -6.83
C VAL A 192 2.25 34.47 -6.41
N SER A 193 2.47 33.17 -6.20
CA SER A 193 3.80 32.62 -5.91
C SER A 193 4.53 32.35 -7.22
N ASN A 194 5.56 33.13 -7.50
CA ASN A 194 6.40 32.99 -8.70
C ASN A 194 7.87 32.76 -8.31
N THR A 195 8.08 31.96 -7.26
CA THR A 195 9.41 31.48 -6.85
C THR A 195 9.92 30.39 -7.79
N LEU A 196 11.24 30.19 -7.84
CA LEU A 196 11.83 29.17 -8.70
C LEU A 196 11.36 27.75 -8.33
N GLU A 197 11.20 27.49 -7.03
CA GLU A 197 10.66 26.24 -6.49
C GLU A 197 9.20 26.04 -6.91
N SER A 198 8.35 27.06 -6.76
CA SER A 198 6.94 26.95 -7.11
C SER A 198 6.76 26.64 -8.60
N ARG A 199 7.62 27.21 -9.45
CA ARG A 199 7.63 26.93 -10.89
C ARG A 199 8.15 25.53 -11.20
N LEU A 200 9.22 25.10 -10.53
CA LEU A 200 9.75 23.75 -10.70
C LEU A 200 8.69 22.72 -10.32
N ASP A 201 8.04 22.89 -9.17
CA ASP A 201 7.00 21.98 -8.69
C ASP A 201 5.80 21.96 -9.64
N LEU A 202 5.37 23.11 -10.18
CA LEU A 202 4.27 23.18 -11.15
C LEU A 202 4.62 22.49 -12.48
N ILE A 203 5.84 22.66 -12.98
CA ILE A 203 6.31 21.97 -14.20
C ILE A 203 6.48 20.48 -13.92
N ALA A 204 7.04 20.10 -12.77
CA ALA A 204 7.22 18.72 -12.36
C ALA A 204 5.88 17.99 -12.30
N GLN A 205 4.83 18.61 -11.75
CA GLN A 205 3.47 18.06 -11.74
C GLN A 205 2.89 17.89 -13.15
N GLN A 206 3.07 18.88 -14.03
CA GLN A 206 2.56 18.80 -15.42
C GLN A 206 3.32 17.78 -16.27
N LYS A 207 4.63 17.64 -16.03
CA LYS A 207 5.50 16.70 -16.74
C LYS A 207 5.61 15.35 -16.05
N PHE A 208 4.94 15.16 -14.92
CA PHE A 208 4.99 13.94 -14.11
C PHE A 208 4.71 12.68 -14.93
N ILE A 209 3.65 12.72 -15.75
CA ILE A 209 3.27 11.61 -16.64
C ILE A 209 4.38 11.29 -17.65
N MET A 210 5.07 12.31 -18.18
CA MET A 210 6.16 12.14 -19.13
C MET A 210 7.42 11.59 -18.44
N ILE A 211 7.73 12.06 -17.23
CA ILE A 211 8.85 11.57 -16.42
C ILE A 211 8.66 10.08 -16.09
N TYR A 212 7.44 9.69 -15.73
CA TYR A 212 7.04 8.28 -15.53
C TYR A 212 6.95 7.46 -16.83
N LEU A 213 7.04 8.07 -18.02
CA LEU A 213 7.04 7.32 -19.27
C LEU A 213 8.48 6.97 -19.70
N PHE A 214 9.44 7.82 -19.37
CA PHE A 214 10.85 7.66 -19.73
C PHE A 214 11.68 6.89 -18.69
N MET A 215 11.20 6.76 -17.44
CA MET A 215 11.76 5.94 -16.37
C MET A 215 11.04 4.59 -16.25
#